data_AF-U6GE66-F1
#
_entry.id   AF-U6GE66-F1
#
_cell.length_a   1.000
_cell.length_b   1.000
_cell.length_c   1.000
_cell.angle_alpha   90.00
_cell.angle_beta   90.00
_cell.angle_gamma   90.00
#
_symmetry.space_group_name_H-M   'P 1'
#
loop_
_entity.id
_entity.type
_entity.pdbx_description
1 polymer ?
#
loop_
_entity_poly.entity_id
_entity_poly.type
_entity_poly.pdbx_seq_one_letter_code
_entity_poly.pdbx_strand_id
1 'polypeptide(L)'
;MSELQGPEEETEVCTQTLRDAINAAISHVIGSRELTDYLLPLWGLEGVYVPLLVCGVSPEPSISSLNRNSRNSSSSSSSSSSTSAMPWPLREELHDDDLLQQILRRGSVTVATIGKETASGVVGCNNGLEGDYSGNVATGFFPDYMRSLWEWIGSQYGADIYVFYRFYPSLEDAQRAVVCSSCTVKAAVIIPLKVL
;
A
#
# COMPACT_ATOMS: atom_id res chain seq x y z
N MET A 1 10.03 -20.07 -41.31
CA MET A 1 8.86 -19.20 -41.08
C MET A 1 8.88 -18.86 -39.61
N SER A 2 9.40 -17.67 -39.28
CA SER A 2 9.46 -17.18 -37.91
C SER A 2 8.33 -16.18 -37.77
N GLU A 3 7.32 -16.52 -36.97
CA GLU A 3 6.23 -15.61 -36.63
C GLU A 3 6.79 -14.49 -35.75
N LEU A 4 6.63 -13.24 -36.21
CA LEU A 4 6.86 -12.05 -35.41
C LEU A 4 5.83 -12.03 -34.28
N GLN A 5 6.26 -12.32 -33.05
CA GLN A 5 5.50 -12.00 -31.85
C GLN A 5 5.33 -10.48 -31.79
N GLY A 6 4.07 -10.02 -31.85
CA GLY A 6 3.72 -8.62 -31.67
C GLY A 6 4.12 -8.13 -30.28
N PRO A 7 4.24 -6.80 -30.07
CA PRO A 7 4.56 -6.25 -28.76
C PRO A 7 3.48 -6.71 -27.78
N GLU A 8 3.87 -7.47 -26.77
CA GLU A 8 3.01 -7.76 -25.63
C GLU A 8 2.60 -6.41 -25.04
N GLU A 9 1.32 -6.10 -25.14
CA GLU A 9 0.71 -4.94 -24.52
C GLU A 9 0.84 -5.17 -23.01
N GLU A 10 1.89 -4.61 -22.40
CA GLU A 10 2.10 -4.65 -20.95
C GLU A 10 0.88 -3.98 -20.32
N THR A 11 -0.11 -4.79 -19.93
CA THR A 11 -1.29 -4.33 -19.22
C THR A 11 -0.81 -3.72 -17.92
N GLU A 12 -0.87 -2.39 -17.85
CA GLU A 12 -0.54 -1.61 -16.66
C GLU A 12 -1.37 -2.18 -15.51
N VAL A 13 -0.71 -2.88 -14.58
CA VAL A 13 -1.38 -3.53 -13.45
C VAL A 13 -2.06 -2.43 -12.66
N CYS A 14 -3.39 -2.47 -12.61
CA CYS A 14 -4.16 -1.45 -11.92
C CYS A 14 -3.88 -1.53 -10.41
N THR A 15 -3.04 -0.62 -9.91
CA THR A 15 -2.73 -0.50 -8.47
C THR A 15 -3.71 0.41 -7.74
N GLN A 16 -4.64 1.04 -8.47
CA GLN A 16 -5.55 2.04 -7.93
C GLN A 16 -6.47 1.45 -6.86
N THR A 17 -7.06 0.28 -7.12
CA THR A 17 -7.94 -0.41 -6.16
C THR A 17 -7.21 -0.81 -4.88
N LEU A 18 -5.98 -1.33 -4.99
CA LEU A 18 -5.14 -1.63 -3.82
C LEU A 18 -4.90 -0.37 -2.99
N ARG A 19 -4.56 0.73 -3.65
CA ARG A 19 -4.26 1.99 -2.98
C ARG A 19 -5.47 2.57 -2.27
N ASP A 20 -6.64 2.53 -2.90
CA ASP A 20 -7.89 3.00 -2.30
C ASP A 20 -8.27 2.16 -1.08
N ALA A 21 -8.10 0.83 -1.15
CA ALA A 21 -8.29 -0.06 0.00
C ALA A 21 -7.31 0.24 1.14
N ILE A 22 -6.03 0.46 0.86
CA ILE A 22 -5.05 0.85 1.90
C ILE A 22 -5.43 2.19 2.53
N ASN A 23 -5.80 3.19 1.74
CA ASN A 23 -6.18 4.50 2.27
C ASN A 23 -7.48 4.44 3.10
N ALA A 24 -8.43 3.60 2.71
CA ALA A 24 -9.63 3.34 3.50
C ALA A 24 -9.28 2.63 4.82
N ALA A 25 -8.37 1.66 4.81
CA ALA A 25 -7.85 1.01 6.00
C ALA A 25 -7.10 1.98 6.94
N ILE A 26 -6.23 2.84 6.41
CA ILE A 26 -5.53 3.86 7.20
C ILE A 26 -6.55 4.81 7.84
N SER A 27 -7.53 5.27 7.05
CA SER A 27 -8.60 6.14 7.53
C SER A 27 -9.42 5.45 8.65
N HIS A 28 -9.63 4.14 8.52
CA HIS A 28 -10.29 3.33 9.56
C HIS A 28 -9.45 3.27 10.83
N VAL A 29 -8.17 2.87 10.75
CA VAL A 29 -7.27 2.73 11.91
C VAL A 29 -7.06 4.06 12.65
N ILE A 30 -6.98 5.17 11.91
CA ILE A 30 -6.90 6.52 12.49
C ILE A 30 -8.24 6.90 13.15
N GLY A 31 -9.37 6.55 12.53
CA GLY A 31 -10.71 6.86 13.05
C GLY A 31 -11.17 5.96 14.20
N SER A 32 -10.66 4.72 14.30
CA SER A 32 -11.15 3.68 15.21
C SER A 32 -10.59 3.76 16.63
N ARG A 33 -9.84 4.82 16.97
CA ARG A 33 -9.02 4.93 18.20
C ARG A 33 -8.02 3.79 18.40
N GLU A 34 -7.95 2.79 17.52
CA GLU A 34 -7.01 1.67 17.63
C GLU A 34 -5.57 2.16 17.62
N LEU A 35 -5.25 3.13 16.75
CA LEU A 35 -3.94 3.75 16.75
C LEU A 35 -3.62 4.44 18.09
N THR A 36 -4.53 5.26 18.60
CA THR A 36 -4.28 6.14 19.75
C THR A 36 -4.41 5.46 21.10
N ASP A 37 -5.37 4.53 21.23
CA ASP A 37 -5.70 3.87 22.49
C ASP A 37 -4.96 2.52 22.62
N TYR A 38 -4.50 1.92 21.52
CA TYR A 38 -3.86 0.61 21.55
C TYR A 38 -2.43 0.62 20.99
N LEU A 39 -2.22 0.92 19.70
CA LEU A 39 -0.89 0.75 19.07
C LEU A 39 0.17 1.69 19.63
N LEU A 40 -0.14 2.99 19.78
CA LEU A 40 0.82 3.96 20.32
C LEU A 40 1.18 3.67 21.79
N PRO A 41 0.22 3.43 22.70
CA PRO A 41 0.53 3.06 24.08
C PRO A 41 1.26 1.73 24.20
N LEU A 42 0.90 0.72 23.39
CA LEU A 42 1.53 -0.61 23.41
C LEU A 42 3.03 -0.51 23.15
N TRP A 43 3.43 0.36 22.23
CA TRP A 43 4.83 0.56 21.85
C TRP A 43 5.49 1.76 22.54
N GLY A 44 4.79 2.45 23.45
CA GLY A 44 5.32 3.59 24.19
C GLY A 44 5.80 4.75 23.30
N LEU A 45 5.19 4.93 22.14
CA LEU A 45 5.61 5.95 21.18
C LEU A 45 4.76 7.22 21.32
N GLU A 46 5.44 8.37 21.42
CA GLU A 46 4.82 9.69 21.43
C GLU A 46 5.08 10.40 20.09
N GLY A 47 4.02 10.95 19.47
CA GLY A 47 4.16 11.82 18.30
C GLY A 47 4.49 11.13 16.97
N VAL A 48 4.16 9.84 16.81
CA VAL A 48 4.40 9.12 15.54
C VAL A 48 3.50 9.63 14.44
N TYR A 49 4.08 9.86 13.25
CA TYR A 49 3.34 10.22 12.05
C TYR A 49 2.93 8.96 11.28
N VAL A 50 1.63 8.80 11.03
CA VAL A 50 1.10 7.77 10.14
C VAL A 50 1.04 8.33 8.72
N PRO A 51 1.80 7.76 7.76
CA PRO A 51 1.79 8.25 6.38
C PRO A 51 0.46 7.90 5.70
N LEU A 52 -0.18 8.91 5.11
CA LEU A 52 -1.26 8.72 4.13
C LEU A 52 -0.65 8.54 2.73
N LEU A 53 -1.16 7.58 1.95
CA LEU A 53 -0.69 7.37 0.57
C LEU A 53 -1.39 8.34 -0.39
N VAL A 54 -0.84 9.55 -0.52
CA VAL A 54 -1.30 10.59 -1.45
C VAL A 54 -0.84 10.27 -2.88
N CYS A 55 -1.68 10.55 -3.90
CA CYS A 55 -1.24 10.38 -5.29
C CYS A 55 -0.20 11.47 -5.56
N GLY A 56 0.88 11.14 -6.28
CA GLY A 56 1.33 12.11 -7.27
C GLY A 56 0.18 12.29 -8.27
N VAL A 57 -0.20 13.53 -8.59
CA VAL A 57 -1.10 13.77 -9.73
C VAL A 57 -0.43 13.10 -10.92
N SER A 58 -1.02 12.02 -11.45
CA SER A 58 -0.52 11.40 -12.68
C SER A 58 -0.45 12.52 -13.71
N PRO A 59 0.71 12.77 -14.35
CA PRO A 59 0.80 13.78 -15.39
C PRO A 59 -0.26 13.43 -16.45
N GLU A 60 -1.27 14.28 -16.55
CA GLU A 60 -2.36 14.13 -17.51
C GLU A 60 -1.72 13.88 -18.88
N PRO A 61 -2.07 12.78 -19.59
CA PRO A 61 -1.55 12.57 -20.92
C PRO A 61 -1.90 13.82 -21.73
N SER A 62 -0.89 14.46 -22.32
CA SER A 62 -1.04 15.74 -23.00
C SER A 62 -1.85 15.53 -24.27
N ILE A 63 -3.19 15.53 -24.15
CA ILE A 63 -4.08 15.49 -25.29
C ILE A 63 -4.03 16.87 -25.91
N SER A 64 -3.05 17.06 -26.78
CA SER A 64 -3.02 18.14 -27.75
C SER A 64 -4.18 17.92 -28.71
N SER A 65 -5.37 18.44 -28.42
CA SER A 65 -6.43 18.70 -29.41
C SER A 65 -7.61 19.48 -28.83
N LEU A 66 -7.59 20.77 -29.12
CA LEU A 66 -8.71 21.65 -29.48
C LEU A 66 -10.16 21.29 -29.10
N ASN A 67 -10.81 22.32 -28.55
CA ASN A 67 -12.21 22.71 -28.73
C ASN A 67 -13.22 22.19 -27.69
N ARG A 68 -13.46 23.00 -26.64
CA ARG A 68 -14.63 22.83 -25.77
C ARG A 68 -15.33 24.16 -25.55
N ASN A 69 -16.42 24.34 -26.29
CA ASN A 69 -17.46 25.32 -26.00
C ASN A 69 -18.03 25.07 -24.59
N SER A 70 -18.06 26.14 -23.83
CA SER A 70 -18.57 26.23 -22.48
C SER A 70 -20.10 26.06 -22.45
N ARG A 71 -20.59 25.07 -21.69
CA ARG A 71 -21.95 25.08 -21.15
C ARG A 71 -21.97 24.56 -19.72
N ASN A 72 -22.54 25.41 -18.88
CA ASN A 72 -22.85 25.26 -17.47
C ASN A 72 -23.34 23.87 -17.06
N SER A 73 -22.90 23.42 -15.90
CA SER A 73 -23.68 22.52 -15.05
C SER A 73 -23.43 22.86 -13.59
N SER A 74 -24.51 23.32 -12.97
CA SER A 74 -24.68 23.74 -11.60
C SER A 74 -24.45 22.59 -10.63
N SER A 75 -23.53 22.80 -9.68
CA SER A 75 -23.26 21.94 -8.54
C SER A 75 -24.32 22.10 -7.46
N SER A 76 -25.17 21.08 -7.28
CA SER A 76 -26.00 20.91 -6.10
C SER A 76 -25.18 20.24 -5.00
N SER A 77 -24.84 21.02 -3.97
CA SER A 77 -24.19 20.59 -2.75
C SER A 77 -25.20 19.89 -1.83
N SER A 78 -25.16 18.57 -1.80
CA SER A 78 -25.81 17.77 -0.76
C SER A 78 -24.83 17.53 0.38
N SER A 79 -25.00 18.33 1.43
CA SER A 79 -24.41 18.13 2.75
C SER A 79 -24.93 16.83 3.37
N SER A 80 -24.09 15.79 3.39
CA SER A 80 -24.28 14.62 4.25
C SER A 80 -23.08 14.56 5.19
N SER A 81 -23.34 14.83 6.47
CA SER A 81 -22.43 14.60 7.58
C SER A 81 -22.39 13.10 7.86
N SER A 82 -21.77 12.33 6.98
CA SER A 82 -21.26 11.01 7.29
C SER A 82 -19.77 11.19 7.56
N THR A 83 -19.28 10.67 8.67
CA THR A 83 -17.84 10.55 8.94
C THR A 83 -17.18 9.98 7.70
N SER A 84 -16.39 10.82 7.01
CA SER A 84 -15.91 10.59 5.65
C SER A 84 -14.82 9.50 5.67
N ALA A 85 -15.23 8.26 5.88
CA ALA A 85 -14.40 7.12 5.55
C ALA A 85 -14.23 7.12 4.03
N MET A 86 -12.97 7.05 3.57
CA MET A 86 -12.67 6.88 2.16
C MET A 86 -13.44 5.66 1.62
N PRO A 87 -14.04 5.75 0.42
CA PRO A 87 -14.82 4.65 -0.13
C PRO A 87 -13.90 3.44 -0.37
N TRP A 88 -14.31 2.28 0.14
CA TRP A 88 -13.67 1.01 -0.19
C TRP A 88 -14.04 0.61 -1.62
N PRO A 89 -13.10 0.10 -2.44
CA PRO A 89 -13.46 -0.45 -3.74
C PRO A 89 -14.37 -1.67 -3.57
N LEU A 90 -15.42 -1.76 -4.38
CA LEU A 90 -16.37 -2.87 -4.30
C LEU A 90 -15.70 -4.16 -4.79
N ARG A 91 -16.01 -5.28 -4.13
CA ARG A 91 -15.39 -6.58 -4.45
C ARG A 91 -15.72 -7.02 -5.87
N GLU A 92 -16.93 -6.73 -6.32
CA GLU A 92 -17.46 -7.10 -7.64
C GLU A 92 -16.82 -6.27 -8.77
N GLU A 93 -16.20 -5.13 -8.44
CA GLU A 93 -15.52 -4.24 -9.38
C GLU A 93 -14.02 -4.57 -9.53
N LEU A 94 -13.48 -5.46 -8.70
CA LEU A 94 -12.08 -5.85 -8.75
C LEU A 94 -11.83 -6.78 -9.95
N HIS A 95 -10.96 -6.36 -10.86
CA HIS A 95 -10.55 -7.19 -11.99
C HIS A 95 -9.68 -8.35 -11.52
N ASP A 96 -9.65 -9.44 -12.29
CA ASP A 96 -8.85 -10.62 -11.97
C ASP A 96 -7.34 -10.33 -11.93
N ASP A 97 -6.92 -9.33 -12.71
CA ASP A 97 -5.55 -8.86 -12.81
C ASP A 97 -5.22 -7.76 -11.80
N ASP A 98 -6.21 -7.27 -11.04
CA ASP A 98 -5.99 -6.24 -10.03
C ASP A 98 -5.09 -6.76 -8.91
N LEU A 99 -4.15 -5.93 -8.51
CA LEU A 99 -3.18 -6.29 -7.48
C LEU A 99 -3.84 -6.62 -6.14
N LEU A 100 -4.90 -5.89 -5.78
CA LEU A 100 -5.70 -6.17 -4.58
C LEU A 100 -6.35 -7.54 -4.68
N GLN A 101 -6.97 -7.86 -5.82
CA GLN A 101 -7.63 -9.15 -6.04
C GLN A 101 -6.62 -10.31 -5.98
N GLN A 102 -5.42 -10.12 -6.55
CA GLN A 102 -4.35 -11.11 -6.46
C GLN A 102 -3.89 -11.34 -5.01
N ILE A 103 -3.80 -10.30 -4.19
CA ILE A 103 -3.45 -10.40 -2.76
C ILE A 103 -4.55 -11.12 -1.99
N LEU A 104 -5.82 -10.75 -2.21
CA LEU A 104 -6.98 -11.37 -1.58
C LEU A 104 -7.08 -12.87 -1.89
N ARG A 105 -6.86 -13.26 -3.16
CA ARG A 105 -6.83 -14.68 -3.57
C ARG A 105 -5.67 -15.45 -2.95
N ARG A 106 -4.49 -14.82 -2.84
CA ARG A 106 -3.29 -15.44 -2.29
C ARG A 106 -3.33 -15.55 -0.76
N GLY A 107 -4.09 -14.69 -0.09
CA GLY A 107 -4.13 -14.59 1.37
C GLY A 107 -2.80 -14.08 1.96
N SER A 108 -1.97 -13.40 1.17
CA SER A 108 -0.72 -12.85 1.68
C SER A 108 -0.18 -11.68 0.86
N VAL A 109 0.56 -10.82 1.55
CA VAL A 109 1.27 -9.68 1.00
C VAL A 109 2.74 -9.72 1.42
N THR A 110 3.63 -9.29 0.52
CA THR A 110 5.04 -9.07 0.86
C THR A 110 5.33 -7.58 0.83
N VAL A 111 5.79 -7.05 1.96
CA VAL A 111 6.18 -5.65 2.16
C VAL A 111 7.69 -5.54 1.94
N ALA A 112 8.09 -4.70 1.00
CA ALA A 112 9.49 -4.34 0.82
C ALA A 112 9.94 -3.35 1.89
N THR A 113 11.09 -3.62 2.51
CA THR A 113 11.71 -2.73 3.50
C THR A 113 13.23 -2.70 3.31
N ILE A 114 13.90 -1.71 3.91
CA ILE A 114 15.35 -1.56 3.84
C ILE A 114 15.98 -2.41 4.96
N GLY A 115 16.91 -3.26 4.58
CA GLY A 115 17.71 -4.05 5.52
C GLY A 115 19.16 -3.59 5.55
N LYS A 116 19.94 -4.23 6.42
CA LYS A 116 21.38 -4.05 6.52
C LYS A 116 22.08 -5.14 5.71
N GLU A 117 23.02 -4.75 4.88
CA GLU A 117 23.89 -5.70 4.18
C GLU A 117 24.88 -6.35 5.16
N THR A 118 25.00 -7.67 5.09
CA THR A 118 25.91 -8.49 5.90
C THR A 118 26.64 -9.48 5.00
N ALA A 119 27.67 -10.16 5.53
CA ALA A 119 28.38 -11.21 4.81
C ALA A 119 27.47 -12.37 4.35
N SER A 120 26.30 -12.54 4.97
CA SER A 120 25.32 -13.59 4.63
C SER A 120 24.16 -13.10 3.77
N GLY A 121 24.16 -11.84 3.34
CA GLY A 121 23.09 -11.19 2.58
C GLY A 121 22.44 -10.02 3.33
N VAL A 122 21.28 -9.59 2.86
CA VAL A 122 20.53 -8.48 3.45
C VAL A 122 19.62 -9.00 4.56
N VAL A 123 19.78 -8.47 5.77
CA VAL A 123 18.99 -8.85 6.95
C VAL A 123 18.16 -7.68 7.46
N GLY A 124 17.08 -7.97 8.18
CA GLY A 124 16.29 -6.94 8.84
C GLY A 124 17.08 -6.18 9.90
N CYS A 125 16.78 -4.89 10.02
CA CYS A 125 17.35 -4.02 11.06
C CYS A 125 16.51 -4.12 12.34
N ASN A 126 17.16 -3.94 13.50
CA ASN A 126 16.46 -3.70 14.75
C ASN A 126 16.47 -2.19 15.03
N ASN A 127 15.29 -1.56 14.91
CA ASN A 127 15.08 -0.13 15.16
C ASN A 127 14.38 0.10 16.51
N GLY A 128 14.52 -0.84 17.45
CA GLY A 128 13.89 -0.78 18.77
C GLY A 128 12.37 -0.88 18.68
N LEU A 129 11.67 0.01 19.39
CA LEU A 129 10.21 0.00 19.51
C LEU A 129 9.49 0.31 18.18
N GLU A 130 10.16 1.01 17.26
CA GLU A 130 9.59 1.31 15.95
C GLU A 130 9.47 0.04 15.08
N GLY A 131 10.41 -0.89 15.21
CA GLY A 131 10.41 -2.11 14.41
C GLY A 131 11.68 -2.93 14.59
N ASP A 132 11.55 -4.12 15.17
CA ASP A 132 12.56 -5.17 15.17
C ASP A 132 12.27 -6.21 14.08
N TYR A 133 13.08 -6.16 13.03
CA TYR A 133 13.00 -7.06 11.89
C TYR A 133 14.08 -8.16 11.91
N SER A 134 14.82 -8.30 13.02
CA SER A 134 15.92 -9.26 13.12
C SER A 134 15.45 -10.70 13.37
N GLY A 135 14.23 -10.88 13.86
CA GLY A 135 13.61 -12.18 14.13
C GLY A 135 12.83 -12.77 12.96
N ASN A 136 12.33 -14.00 13.14
CA ASN A 136 11.43 -14.67 12.18
C ASN A 136 10.08 -13.95 12.04
N VAL A 137 9.63 -13.28 13.10
CA VAL A 137 8.42 -12.47 13.13
C VAL A 137 8.85 -11.05 13.45
N ALA A 138 8.55 -10.12 12.55
CA ALA A 138 8.83 -8.72 12.80
C ALA A 138 7.91 -8.20 13.90
N THR A 139 8.49 -7.51 14.88
CA THR A 139 7.78 -6.91 16.02
C THR A 139 8.05 -5.42 16.07
N GLY A 140 7.28 -4.67 16.85
CA GLY A 140 7.40 -3.21 16.92
C GLY A 140 6.17 -2.52 16.33
N PHE A 141 6.14 -1.20 16.48
CA PHE A 141 5.02 -0.40 16.04
C PHE A 141 4.71 -0.57 14.55
N PHE A 142 5.71 -0.46 13.66
CA PHE A 142 5.46 -0.54 12.22
C PHE A 142 4.99 -1.94 11.77
N PRO A 143 5.60 -3.04 12.23
CA PRO A 143 5.08 -4.37 11.90
C PRO A 143 3.65 -4.60 12.37
N ASP A 144 3.32 -4.16 13.59
CA ASP A 144 1.97 -4.30 14.16
C ASP A 144 0.95 -3.44 13.42
N TYR A 145 1.31 -2.19 13.12
CA TYR A 145 0.50 -1.28 12.34
C TYR A 145 0.20 -1.84 10.94
N MET A 146 1.22 -2.38 10.26
CA MET A 146 1.04 -3.03 8.95
C MET A 146 0.12 -4.26 9.05
N ARG A 147 0.27 -5.10 10.08
CA ARG A 147 -0.63 -6.24 10.29
C ARG A 147 -2.07 -5.82 10.53
N SER A 148 -2.30 -4.79 11.35
CA SER A 148 -3.63 -4.21 11.60
C SER A 148 -4.28 -3.70 10.30
N LEU A 149 -3.53 -2.97 9.45
CA LEU A 149 -4.05 -2.52 8.16
C LEU A 149 -4.52 -3.69 7.28
N TRP A 150 -3.71 -4.74 7.16
CA TRP A 150 -4.04 -5.89 6.34
C TRP A 150 -5.12 -6.79 6.94
N GLU A 151 -5.24 -6.82 8.27
CA GLU A 151 -6.36 -7.43 8.98
C GLU A 151 -7.68 -6.72 8.67
N TRP A 152 -7.69 -5.38 8.69
CA TRP A 152 -8.88 -4.60 8.31
C TRP A 152 -9.27 -4.80 6.84
N ILE A 153 -8.29 -4.76 5.92
CA ILE A 153 -8.52 -5.05 4.50
C ILE A 153 -9.08 -6.47 4.37
N GLY A 154 -8.44 -7.45 4.99
CA GLY A 154 -8.86 -8.84 4.97
C GLY A 154 -10.30 -9.02 5.45
N SER A 155 -10.62 -8.47 6.62
CA SER A 155 -11.97 -8.48 7.20
C SER A 155 -13.00 -7.86 6.26
N GLN A 156 -12.69 -6.72 5.64
CA GLN A 156 -13.59 -6.04 4.70
C GLN A 156 -13.94 -6.91 3.47
N TYR A 157 -12.99 -7.73 3.02
CA TYR A 157 -13.17 -8.63 1.87
C TYR A 157 -13.39 -10.10 2.26
N GLY A 158 -13.56 -10.42 3.55
CA GLY A 158 -13.70 -11.80 4.02
C GLY A 158 -12.53 -12.71 3.62
N ALA A 159 -11.30 -12.23 3.76
CA ALA A 159 -10.06 -12.94 3.45
C ALA A 159 -9.06 -12.81 4.59
N ASP A 160 -8.36 -13.89 4.92
CA ASP A 160 -7.23 -13.83 5.87
C ASP A 160 -5.96 -13.46 5.11
N ILE A 161 -5.29 -12.36 5.50
CA ILE A 161 -4.10 -11.84 4.82
C ILE A 161 -2.89 -11.86 5.75
N TYR A 162 -1.86 -12.64 5.39
CA TYR A 162 -0.59 -12.68 6.10
C TYR A 162 0.41 -11.67 5.53
N VAL A 163 1.14 -10.98 6.42
CA VAL A 163 2.16 -9.99 6.05
C VAL A 163 3.55 -10.61 6.16
N PHE A 164 4.29 -10.60 5.06
CA PHE A 164 5.70 -10.99 5.00
C PHE A 164 6.58 -9.79 4.72
N TYR A 165 7.82 -9.81 5.22
CA TYR A 165 8.80 -8.75 4.97
C TYR A 165 9.90 -9.26 4.06
N ARG A 166 10.29 -8.43 3.09
CA ARG A 166 11.45 -8.69 2.24
C ARG A 166 12.40 -7.49 2.31
N PHE A 167 13.66 -7.79 2.63
CA PHE A 167 14.68 -6.79 2.88
C PHE A 167 15.51 -6.52 1.63
N TYR A 168 15.78 -5.25 1.37
CA TYR A 168 16.60 -4.76 0.26
C TYR A 168 17.75 -3.90 0.80
N PRO A 169 18.91 -3.87 0.13
CA PRO A 169 20.08 -3.16 0.63
C PRO A 169 19.95 -1.64 0.50
N SER A 170 19.04 -1.17 -0.37
CA SER A 170 18.79 0.24 -0.63
C SER A 170 17.30 0.51 -0.85
N LEU A 171 16.90 1.78 -0.74
CA LEU A 171 15.56 2.24 -1.07
C LEU A 171 15.26 2.01 -2.55
N GLU A 172 16.24 2.27 -3.41
CA GLU A 172 16.15 2.15 -4.86
C GLU A 172 15.89 0.70 -5.28
N ASP A 173 16.54 -0.27 -4.62
CA ASP A 173 16.32 -1.69 -4.88
C ASP A 173 14.95 -2.16 -4.39
N ALA A 174 14.50 -1.64 -3.23
CA ALA A 174 13.14 -1.90 -2.74
C ALA A 174 12.07 -1.36 -3.72
N GLN A 175 12.26 -0.14 -4.23
CA GLN A 175 11.39 0.48 -5.24
C GLN A 175 11.39 -0.33 -6.53
N ARG A 176 12.57 -0.69 -7.05
CA ARG A 176 12.70 -1.48 -8.29
C ARG A 176 11.98 -2.82 -8.17
N ALA A 177 12.07 -3.47 -7.02
CA ALA A 177 11.43 -4.75 -6.79
C ALA A 177 9.90 -4.68 -6.75
N VAL A 178 9.32 -3.51 -6.44
CA VAL A 178 7.87 -3.31 -6.43
C VAL A 178 7.35 -2.98 -7.82
N VAL A 179 8.10 -2.18 -8.58
CA VAL A 179 7.75 -1.82 -9.96
C VAL A 179 7.85 -3.04 -10.89
N CYS A 180 8.70 -4.00 -10.54
CA CYS A 180 8.85 -5.26 -11.25
C CYS A 180 7.58 -6.13 -11.19
N SER A 181 6.79 -6.16 -12.26
CA SER A 181 5.53 -6.91 -12.39
C SER A 181 5.68 -8.43 -12.21
N SER A 182 6.86 -8.97 -12.54
CA SER A 182 7.22 -10.39 -12.39
C SER A 182 7.80 -10.75 -11.02
N CYS A 183 8.06 -9.76 -10.16
CA CYS A 183 8.65 -9.98 -8.85
C CYS A 183 7.60 -10.45 -7.83
N THR A 184 8.05 -11.22 -6.84
CA THR A 184 7.19 -11.73 -5.76
C THR A 184 6.58 -10.61 -4.92
N VAL A 185 7.23 -9.44 -4.87
CA VAL A 185 6.78 -8.27 -4.11
C VAL A 185 5.71 -7.54 -4.89
N LYS A 186 4.50 -7.55 -4.32
CA LYS A 186 3.30 -7.02 -4.95
C LYS A 186 2.74 -5.80 -4.21
N ALA A 187 3.44 -5.29 -3.20
CA ALA A 187 3.12 -4.01 -2.58
C ALA A 187 4.40 -3.43 -1.93
N ALA A 188 4.73 -2.16 -2.21
CA ALA A 188 5.62 -1.41 -1.33
C ALA A 188 4.77 -0.52 -0.43
N VAL A 189 4.92 -0.71 0.87
CA VAL A 189 4.81 0.41 1.79
C VAL A 189 6.25 0.74 2.17
N ILE A 190 6.83 1.69 1.44
CA ILE A 190 8.14 2.22 1.82
C ILE A 190 7.88 3.15 2.98
N ILE A 191 8.25 2.70 4.16
CA ILE A 191 8.23 3.54 5.35
C ILE A 191 9.60 4.22 5.40
N PRO A 192 9.72 5.51 5.06
CA PRO A 192 10.95 6.23 5.35
C PRO A 192 11.05 6.32 6.88
N LEU A 193 11.79 5.38 7.47
CA LEU A 193 12.26 5.49 8.84
C LEU A 193 13.17 6.71 8.87
N LYS A 194 12.62 7.86 9.27
CA LYS A 194 13.43 9.05 9.48
C LYS A 194 14.36 8.74 10.64
N VAL A 195 15.66 8.70 10.33
CA VAL A 195 16.73 8.96 11.28
C VAL A 195 16.58 10.43 11.69
N LEU A 196 15.84 10.70 12.77
CA LEU A 196 15.88 11.99 13.46
C LEU A 196 17.04 12.00 14.47
#